data_AF-A0A3D3BA95-F1
#
_entry.id   AF-A0A3D3BA95-F1
#
_cell.length_a   1.000
_cell.length_b   1.000
_cell.length_c   1.000
_cell.angle_alpha   90.00
_cell.angle_beta   90.00
_cell.angle_gamma   90.00
#
_symmetry.space_group_name_H-M   'P 1'
#
loop_
_entity.id
_entity.type
_entity.pdbx_description
1 polymer ?
#
loop_
_entity_poly.entity_id
_entity_poly.type
_entity_poly.pdbx_seq_one_letter_code
_entity_poly.pdbx_strand_id
1 'polypeptide(L)' 'LVRRIANAPVRQIDIARMSGLSADGTMLERHFANIASAGVSGRIVQAVNGRGRRVASGSLRFLLCSVREILR' A
#
# COMPACT_ATOMS: atom_id res chain seq x y z
N LEU A 1 -3.84 -2.78 25.03
CA LEU A 1 -3.52 -1.92 23.86
C LEU A 1 -3.64 -0.44 24.19
N VAL A 2 -4.81 0.05 24.63
CA VAL A 2 -5.06 1.47 24.97
C VAL A 2 -4.01 2.07 25.93
N ARG A 3 -3.74 1.42 27.06
CA ARG A 3 -2.70 1.88 28.02
C ARG A 3 -1.30 1.98 27.42
N ARG A 4 -0.94 1.12 26.45
CA ARG A 4 0.37 1.18 25.77
C ARG A 4 0.46 2.37 24.83
N ILE A 5 -0.64 2.72 24.15
CA ILE A 5 -0.70 3.89 23.27
C ILE A 5 -0.65 5.17 24.12
N ALA A 6 -1.42 5.22 25.21
CA ALA A 6 -1.46 6.38 26.11
C ALA A 6 -0.11 6.68 26.78
N ASN A 7 0.67 5.64 27.10
CA ASN A 7 1.97 5.77 27.74
C ASN A 7 3.15 5.79 26.75
N ALA A 8 2.88 5.72 25.44
CA ALA A 8 3.95 5.70 24.45
C ALA A 8 4.60 7.09 24.38
N PRO A 9 5.94 7.19 24.42
CA PRO A 9 6.61 8.47 24.22
C PRO A 9 6.36 8.96 22.80
N VAL A 10 6.11 10.27 22.67
CA VAL A 10 6.01 10.93 21.37
C VAL A 10 7.37 10.84 20.68
N ARG A 11 7.37 10.46 19.41
CA ARG A 11 8.56 10.44 18.56
C ARG A 11 8.27 11.08 17.23
N GLN A 12 9.26 11.74 16.66
CA GLN A 12 9.21 12.15 15.27
C GLN A 12 9.42 10.91 14.38
N ILE A 13 8.75 10.92 13.24
CA ILE A 13 8.92 9.92 12.19
C ILE A 13 9.10 10.65 10.87
N ASP A 14 9.91 10.07 10.01
CA ASP A 14 10.05 10.56 8.65
C ASP A 14 8.80 10.22 7.84
N ILE A 15 8.41 11.16 7.00
CA ILE A 15 7.30 11.02 6.06
C ILE A 15 7.85 11.30 4.67
N ALA A 16 7.58 10.38 3.75
CA ALA A 16 7.89 10.60 2.35
C ALA A 16 6.75 11.37 1.68
N ARG A 17 7.10 12.35 0.84
CA ARG A 17 6.19 13.09 -0.05
C ARG A 17 6.51 12.71 -1.49
N MET A 18 5.49 12.29 -2.24
CA MET A 18 5.60 11.98 -3.66
C MET A 18 4.56 12.76 -4.45
N SER A 19 5.00 13.35 -5.56
CA SER A 19 4.14 14.02 -6.53
C SER A 19 4.34 13.42 -7.92
N GLY A 20 3.29 13.38 -8.72
CA GLY A 20 3.35 12.90 -10.10
C GLY A 20 2.01 12.94 -10.78
N LEU A 21 2.00 12.72 -12.09
CA LEU A 21 0.77 12.68 -12.87
C LEU A 21 0.09 11.32 -12.70
N SER A 22 -1.22 11.35 -12.51
CA SER A 22 -2.09 10.19 -12.63
C SER A 22 -2.29 9.80 -14.10
N ALA A 23 -2.88 8.62 -14.33
CA ALA A 23 -3.14 8.11 -15.67
C ALA A 23 -4.09 9.02 -16.51
N ASP A 24 -4.92 9.81 -15.83
CA ASP A 24 -5.81 10.82 -16.39
C ASP A 24 -5.16 12.21 -16.54
N GLY A 25 -3.86 12.34 -16.25
CA GLY A 25 -3.12 13.60 -16.36
C GLY A 25 -3.29 14.54 -15.16
N THR A 26 -4.05 14.13 -14.13
CA THR A 26 -4.22 14.91 -12.90
C THR A 26 -2.94 14.87 -12.07
N MET A 27 -2.45 16.03 -11.59
CA MET A 27 -1.33 16.08 -10.65
C MET A 27 -1.77 15.51 -9.28
N LEU A 28 -1.08 14.48 -8.83
CA LEU A 28 -1.27 13.87 -7.52
C LEU A 28 -0.13 14.23 -6.59
N GLU A 29 -0.46 14.48 -5.34
CA GLU A 29 0.50 14.60 -4.25
C GLU A 29 0.06 13.69 -3.10
N ARG A 30 0.98 12.87 -2.57
CA ARG A 30 0.71 11.92 -1.49
C ARG A 30 1.84 11.88 -0.48
N HIS A 31 1.47 11.67 0.77
CA HIS A 31 2.37 11.44 1.89
C HIS A 31 2.22 10.01 2.40
N PHE A 32 3.32 9.36 2.76
CA PHE A 32 3.29 8.01 3.35
C PHE A 32 4.40 7.79 4.36
N ALA A 33 4.08 7.02 5.40
CA ALA A 33 4.99 6.65 6.49
C ALA A 33 5.58 5.24 6.35
N ASN A 34 5.01 4.41 5.46
CA ASN A 34 5.36 3.00 5.34
C ASN A 34 6.13 2.73 4.06
N ILE A 35 5.42 2.50 2.94
CA ILE A 35 6.03 2.10 1.68
C ILE A 35 5.23 2.69 0.52
N ALA A 36 5.93 3.23 -0.47
CA ALA A 36 5.40 3.44 -1.81
C ALA A 36 6.02 2.40 -2.75
N SER A 37 5.22 1.92 -3.69
CA SER A 37 5.67 0.94 -4.68
C SER A 37 5.18 1.32 -6.07
N ALA A 38 6.03 1.12 -7.07
CA ALA A 38 5.74 1.38 -8.48
C ALA A 38 6.06 0.12 -9.31
N GLY A 39 5.58 0.06 -10.55
CA GLY A 39 5.78 -1.11 -11.42
C GLY A 39 4.97 -2.34 -10.99
N VAL A 40 5.57 -3.53 -11.10
CA VAL A 40 4.89 -4.82 -10.85
C VAL A 40 4.34 -4.90 -9.42
N SER A 41 5.11 -4.49 -8.41
CA SER A 41 4.66 -4.46 -7.01
C SER A 41 3.47 -3.52 -6.80
N GLY A 42 3.44 -2.37 -7.50
CA GLY A 42 2.31 -1.45 -7.45
C GLY A 42 1.03 -2.08 -7.99
N ARG A 43 1.12 -2.78 -9.13
CA ARG A 43 -0.01 -3.52 -9.74
C ARG A 43 -0.53 -4.63 -8.83
N ILE A 44 0.37 -5.39 -8.20
CA ILE A 44 0.02 -6.44 -7.22
C ILE A 44 -0.72 -5.82 -6.03
N VAL A 45 -0.19 -4.76 -5.42
CA VAL A 45 -0.81 -4.08 -4.28
C VAL A 45 -2.19 -3.51 -4.64
N GLN A 46 -2.35 -2.96 -5.85
CA GLN A 46 -3.63 -2.48 -6.34
C GLN A 46 -4.65 -3.62 -6.52
N ALA A 47 -4.22 -4.77 -7.04
CA ALA A 47 -5.06 -5.98 -7.18
C ALA A 47 -5.45 -6.58 -5.81
N VAL A 48 -4.50 -6.60 -4.86
CA VAL A 48 -4.74 -7.07 -3.48
C VAL A 48 -5.68 -6.14 -2.70
N ASN A 49 -5.61 -4.82 -2.94
CA ASN A 49 -6.47 -3.85 -2.24
C ASN A 49 -7.75 -3.50 -3.00
N GLY A 50 -7.92 -3.96 -4.25
CA GLY A 50 -9.13 -3.75 -5.05
C GLY A 50 -10.41 -4.30 -4.39
N ARG A 51 -11.57 -3.79 -4.84
CA ARG A 51 -12.94 -4.02 -4.31
C ARG A 51 -13.50 -5.46 -4.48
N GLY A 52 -12.64 -6.48 -4.40
CA GLY A 52 -13.05 -7.90 -4.42
C GLY A 52 -13.37 -8.43 -3.01
N ARG A 53 -14.30 -9.40 -2.95
CA ARG A 53 -14.67 -10.14 -1.73
C ARG A 53 -13.40 -10.70 -1.07
N ARG A 54 -13.21 -10.48 0.24
CA ARG A 54 -12.09 -11.04 1.00
C ARG A 54 -12.36 -12.55 1.22
N VAL A 55 -12.07 -13.38 0.22
CA VAL A 55 -12.37 -14.83 0.25
C VAL A 55 -11.23 -15.67 0.85
N ALA A 56 -10.03 -15.09 1.02
CA ALA A 56 -8.82 -15.79 1.47
C ALA A 56 -8.07 -15.03 2.56
N SER A 57 -7.16 -15.72 3.26
CA SER A 57 -6.19 -15.08 4.16
C SER A 57 -5.34 -14.06 3.39
N GLY A 58 -4.90 -13.00 4.08
CA GLY A 58 -4.16 -11.90 3.45
C GLY A 58 -2.94 -12.36 2.65
N SER A 59 -2.19 -13.33 3.20
CA SER A 59 -0.99 -13.89 2.56
C SER A 59 -1.30 -14.69 1.29
N LEU A 60 -2.37 -15.50 1.29
CA LEU A 60 -2.75 -16.29 0.12
C LEU A 60 -3.25 -15.38 -1.02
N ARG A 61 -4.01 -14.32 -0.68
CA ARG A 61 -4.43 -13.31 -1.66
C ARG A 61 -3.23 -12.59 -2.27
N PHE A 62 -2.25 -12.22 -1.45
CA PHE A 62 -1.02 -11.58 -1.92
C PHE A 62 -0.24 -12.50 -2.88
N LEU A 63 -0.08 -13.78 -2.53
CA LEU A 63 0.61 -14.76 -3.38
C LEU A 63 -0.08 -14.91 -4.73
N LEU A 64 -1.41 -15.12 -4.75
CA LEU A 64 -2.17 -15.29 -5.99
C LEU A 64 -2.10 -14.06 -6.89
N CYS A 65 -2.24 -12.85 -6.31
CA CYS A 65 -2.08 -11.61 -7.07
C CYS A 65 -0.64 -11.44 -7.60
N SER A 66 0.37 -11.84 -6.81
CA SER A 66 1.78 -11.78 -7.21
C SER A 66 2.08 -12.68 -8.41
N VAL A 67 1.71 -13.96 -8.31
CA VAL A 67 1.89 -14.93 -9.40
C VAL A 67 1.19 -14.44 -10.67
N ARG A 68 -0.05 -13.96 -10.56
CA ARG A 68 -0.82 -13.51 -11.72
C ARG A 68 -0.23 -12.28 -12.41
N GLU A 69 0.30 -11.32 -11.66
CA GLU A 69 0.90 -10.11 -12.27
C GLU A 69 2.33 -10.31 -12.74
N ILE A 70 3.06 -11.33 -12.23
CA ILE A 70 4.40 -11.71 -12.70
C ILE A 70 4.32 -12.54 -13.98
N LEU A 71 3.34 -13.44 -14.10
CA LEU A 71 3.13 -14.28 -15.29
C LEU A 71 2.43 -13.55 -16.45
N ARG A 72 2.21 -12.24 -16.33
CA ARG A 72 1.49 -11.40 -17.29
C ARG A 72 2.45 -10.55 -18.09
#